data_AF-A0A7X8ARW6-F1
#
_entry.id   AF-A0A7X8ARW6-F1
#
_cell.length_a   1.000
_cell.length_b   1.000
_cell.length_c   1.000
_cell.angle_alpha   90.00
_cell.angle_beta   90.00
_cell.angle_gamma   90.00
#
_symmetry.space_group_name_H-M   'P 1'
#
loop_
_entity.id
_entity.type
_entity.pdbx_description
1 polymer ?
#
loop_
_entity_poly.entity_id
_entity_poly.type
_entity_poly.pdbx_seq_one_letter_code
_entity_poly.pdbx_strand_id
1 'polypeptide(L)' 'ISKIGCILDAAVQYDIIKKSGTWYTYKEERIAQGRKNSIEFLETKPELLKEIEKDVRKVAFPKEENIKSETKEN' A
#
# COMPACT_ATOMS: atom_id res chain seq x y z
N ILE A 1 -12.35 -10.48 10.49
CA ILE A 1 -11.06 -9.85 10.15
C ILE A 1 -11.24 -9.07 8.84
N SER A 2 -10.99 -7.76 8.82
CA SER A 2 -11.17 -6.94 7.61
C SER A 2 -9.98 -7.09 6.66
N LYS A 3 -10.24 -7.35 5.36
CA LYS A 3 -9.20 -7.53 4.33
C LYS A 3 -8.22 -6.35 4.27
N ILE A 4 -8.75 -5.12 4.33
CA ILE A 4 -7.98 -3.88 4.32
C ILE A 4 -7.03 -3.77 5.51
N GLY A 5 -7.48 -4.19 6.69
CA GLY A 5 -6.66 -4.17 7.91
C GLY A 5 -5.46 -5.13 7.84
N CYS A 6 -5.58 -6.21 7.09
CA CYS A 6 -4.49 -7.15 6.81
C CYS A 6 -3.50 -6.57 5.79
N ILE A 7 -4.01 -5.92 4.73
CA ILE A 7 -3.18 -5.23 3.73
C ILE A 7 -2.36 -4.11 4.37
N LEU A 8 -2.97 -3.30 5.24
CA LEU A 8 -2.29 -2.23 5.97
C LEU A 8 -1.17 -2.78 6.88
N ASP A 9 -1.44 -3.89 7.57
CA ASP A 9 -0.46 -4.54 8.43
C ASP A 9 0.74 -5.06 7.63
N ALA A 10 0.46 -5.78 6.53
CA ALA A 10 1.47 -6.27 5.61
C ALA A 10 2.28 -5.12 4.99
N ALA A 11 1.62 -4.04 4.56
CA ALA A 11 2.30 -2.88 3.98
C ALA A 11 3.23 -2.18 4.98
N VAL A 12 2.87 -2.14 6.26
CA VAL A 12 3.77 -1.63 7.32
C VAL A 12 4.92 -2.61 7.56
N GLN A 13 4.65 -3.93 7.56
CA GLN A 13 5.69 -4.96 7.73
C GLN A 13 6.73 -4.92 6.60
N TYR A 14 6.31 -4.67 5.36
CA TYR A 14 7.19 -4.56 4.19
C TYR A 14 7.77 -3.16 3.99
N ASP A 15 7.62 -2.25 4.96
CA ASP A 15 8.08 -0.85 4.91
C ASP A 15 7.52 -0.02 3.72
N ILE A 16 6.43 -0.49 3.10
CA ILE A 16 5.71 0.21 2.02
C ILE A 16 4.93 1.40 2.58
N ILE A 17 4.34 1.22 3.77
CA ILE A 17 3.69 2.29 4.52
C ILE A 17 4.56 2.65 5.71
N LYS A 18 5.03 3.89 5.71
CA LYS A 18 5.80 4.48 6.81
C LYS A 18 4.84 4.94 7.90
N LYS A 19 5.12 4.55 9.15
CA LYS A 19 4.40 5.03 10.32
C LYS A 19 5.22 6.09 11.05
N SER A 20 4.82 7.35 10.93
CA SER A 20 5.42 8.47 11.67
C SER A 20 4.56 8.79 12.89
N GLY A 21 4.88 8.15 14.02
CA GLY A 21 4.09 8.26 15.25
C GLY A 21 2.71 7.62 15.10
N THR A 22 1.64 8.44 15.12
CA THR A 22 0.27 7.96 14.88
C THR A 22 -0.16 8.09 13.41
N TRP A 23 0.65 8.73 12.56
CA TRP A 23 0.33 8.96 11.15
C TRP A 23 0.85 7.84 10.25
N TYR A 24 0.02 7.40 9.32
CA TYR A 24 0.40 6.48 8.24
C TYR A 24 0.63 7.27 6.96
N THR A 25 1.80 7.06 6.35
CA THR A 25 2.22 7.71 5.10
C THR A 25 2.58 6.62 4.10
N TYR A 26 2.02 6.71 2.90
CA TYR A 26 2.29 5.79 1.81
C TYR A 26 3.01 6.53 0.69
N LYS A 27 4.23 6.10 0.35
CA LYS A 27 5.14 6.80 -0.58
C LYS A 27 5.38 8.25 -0.14
N GLU A 28 4.54 9.17 -0.60
CA GLU A 28 4.56 10.61 -0.26
C GLU A 28 3.17 11.15 0.14
N GLU A 29 2.11 10.33 0.07
CA GLU A 29 0.76 10.71 0.46
C GLU A 29 0.49 10.32 1.92
N ARG A 30 0.00 11.29 2.71
CA ARG A 30 -0.48 11.02 4.07
C ARG A 30 -1.86 10.40 3.99
N ILE A 31 -1.99 9.18 4.52
CA ILE A 31 -3.25 8.44 4.53
C ILE A 31 -4.15 8.97 5.64
N ALA A 32 -3.80 8.66 6.89
CA ALA A 32 -4.59 9.07 8.04
C ALA A 32 -3.83 8.87 9.36
N GLN A 33 -4.37 9.44 10.42
CA GLN A 33 -3.93 9.21 11.78
C GLN A 33 -4.67 8.01 12.38
N GLY A 34 -3.92 6.99 12.77
CA GLY A 34 -4.42 5.80 13.46
C GLY A 34 -4.97 4.72 12.52
N ARG A 35 -4.88 3.46 12.96
CA ARG A 35 -5.20 2.28 12.15
C ARG A 35 -6.62 2.32 11.56
N LYS A 36 -7.60 2.72 12.36
CA LYS A 36 -9.02 2.69 11.98
C LYS A 36 -9.33 3.70 10.87
N ASN A 37 -8.88 4.94 11.03
CA ASN A 37 -9.02 5.96 10.00
C ASN A 37 -8.26 5.61 8.71
N SER A 38 -7.08 4.97 8.83
CA SER A 38 -6.36 4.50 7.63
C SER A 38 -7.13 3.43 6.87
N ILE A 39 -7.86 2.55 7.56
CA ILE A 39 -8.73 1.56 6.92
C ILE A 39 -9.88 2.25 6.20
N GLU A 40 -10.58 3.20 6.84
CA GLU A 40 -11.68 3.95 6.21
C GLU A 40 -11.19 4.78 5.01
N PHE A 41 -10.02 5.41 5.12
CA PHE A 41 -9.40 6.13 4.01
C PHE A 41 -9.10 5.22 2.81
N LEU A 42 -8.56 4.03 3.07
CA LEU A 42 -8.30 3.03 2.02
C LEU A 42 -9.59 2.44 1.43
N GLU A 43 -10.66 2.37 2.21
CA GLU A 43 -11.97 1.92 1.75
C GLU A 43 -12.62 2.95 0.80
N THR A 44 -12.45 4.24 1.11
CA THR A 44 -12.90 5.34 0.24
C THR A 44 -12.03 5.53 -1.00
N LYS A 45 -10.76 5.06 -0.98
CA LYS A 45 -9.82 5.11 -2.11
C LYS A 45 -9.42 3.69 -2.59
N PRO A 46 -10.28 2.98 -3.34
CA PRO A 46 -9.99 1.63 -3.82
C PRO A 46 -8.81 1.57 -4.80
N GLU A 47 -8.50 2.66 -5.50
CA GLU A 47 -7.32 2.79 -6.37
C GLU A 47 -6.01 2.70 -5.57
N LEU A 48 -5.92 3.42 -4.46
CA LEU A 48 -4.75 3.43 -3.59
C LEU A 48 -4.59 2.07 -2.91
N LEU A 49 -5.69 1.48 -2.46
CA LEU A 49 -5.70 0.14 -1.88
C LEU A 49 -5.16 -0.92 -2.85
N LYS A 50 -5.56 -0.87 -4.12
CA LYS A 50 -5.04 -1.80 -5.15
C LYS A 50 -3.55 -1.58 -5.38
N GLU A 51 -3.09 -0.33 -5.38
CA GLU A 51 -1.67 -0.03 -5.55
C GLU A 51 -0.85 -0.60 -4.39
N ILE A 52 -1.28 -0.33 -3.14
CA ILE A 52 -0.65 -0.88 -1.94
C ILE A 52 -0.67 -2.41 -1.94
N GLU A 53 -1.81 -3.03 -2.29
CA GLU A 53 -1.92 -4.50 -2.40
C GLU A 53 -0.92 -5.05 -3.43
N LYS A 54 -0.76 -4.37 -4.57
CA LYS A 54 0.19 -4.76 -5.63
C LYS A 54 1.63 -4.62 -5.15
N ASP A 55 1.99 -3.50 -4.54
CA ASP A 55 3.34 -3.28 -3.98
C ASP A 55 3.65 -4.31 -2.88
N VAL A 56 2.70 -4.57 -1.96
CA VAL A 56 2.83 -5.61 -0.93
C VAL A 56 3.08 -6.98 -1.56
N ARG A 57 2.30 -7.32 -2.58
CA ARG A 57 2.42 -8.62 -3.25
C ARG A 57 3.74 -8.76 -4.01
N LYS A 58 4.26 -7.69 -4.62
CA LYS A 58 5.57 -7.67 -5.26
C LYS A 58 6.70 -7.94 -4.28
N VAL A 59 6.66 -7.34 -3.09
CA VAL A 59 7.68 -7.57 -2.05
C VAL A 59 7.53 -8.95 -1.41
N ALA A 60 6.30 -9.38 -1.12
CA ALA A 60 6.02 -10.69 -0.52
C ALA A 60 6.34 -11.87 -1.45
N PHE A 61 6.13 -11.71 -2.76
CA PHE A 61 6.37 -12.72 -3.78
C PHE A 61 7.28 -12.16 -4.88
N PRO A 62 8.61 -12.17 -4.68
CA PRO A 62 9.57 -11.63 -5.66
C PRO A 62 9.73 -12.49 -6.94
N LYS A 63 8.77 -13.36 -7.28
CA LYS A 63 8.82 -14.15 -8.52
C LYS A 63 8.23 -13.35 -9.69
N GLU A 64 9.14 -12.72 -10.45
CA GLU A 64 9.07 -12.55 -11.91
C GLU A 64 7.97 -11.64 -12.50
N GLU A 65 7.83 -10.41 -12.00
CA GLU A 65 7.09 -9.34 -12.72
C GLU A 65 7.97 -8.09 -12.90
N ASN A 66 9.09 -8.25 -13.60
CA ASN A 66 9.88 -7.16 -14.19
C ASN A 66 9.66 -7.09 -15.70
N ILE A 67 8.40 -7.22 -16.13
CA ILE A 67 7.99 -6.99 -17.52
C ILE A 67 6.74 -6.12 -17.45
N LYS A 68 6.81 -4.92 -18.05
CA LYS A 68 5.78 -3.87 -18.21
C LYS A 68 5.93 -2.65 -17.30
N SER A 69 6.98 -1.87 -17.53
CA SER A 69 6.83 -0.41 -17.72
C SER A 69 8.09 0.21 -18.34
N GLU A 70 8.42 -0.21 -19.56
CA GLU A 70 9.26 0.58 -20.46
C GLU A 70 8.66 0.44 -21.87
N THR A 71 7.53 1.10 -22.07
CA THR A 71 6.97 1.39 -23.39
C THR A 71 6.27 2.73 -23.28
N LYS A 72 7.07 3.79 -23.16
CA LYS A 72 6.68 5.06 -23.76
C LYS A 72 7.37 5.11 -25.11
N GLU A 73 6.53 5.19 -26.12
CA GLU A 73 6.83 5.36 -27.54
C GLU A 73 7.97 6.34 -27.79
N ASN A 74 8.75 5.99 -28.80
CA ASN A 74 9.82 6.77 -29.40
C ASN A 74 9.33 7.41 -30.70
#